data_AF-A0ABD5KAQ2-F1
#
_entry.id   AF-A0ABD5KAQ2-F1
#
_cell.length_a   1.000
_cell.length_b   1.000
_cell.length_c   1.000
_cell.angle_alpha   90.00
_cell.angle_beta   90.00
_cell.angle_gamma   90.00
#
_symmetry.space_group_name_H-M   'P 1'
#
loop_
_entity.id
_entity.type
_entity.pdbx_description
1 polymer ?
#
loop_
_entity_poly.entity_id
_entity_poly.type
_entity_poly.pdbx_seq_one_letter_code
_entity_poly.pdbx_strand_id
1 'polypeptide(L)'
;MLSEFIELEEESDDSYRCYTLQNTVQIFKHRIQDEDLNDVRIYVSTNTPLDSIVHKIEDYIKWFSTCETVFREYYENELHEKVHQNWFNEIEVYRVDIAFKSITDYGATISCGDNILHDHIMMIDFDREQIQAIHLNG
;
A
#
# COMPACT_ATOMS: atom_id res chain seq x y z
N MET A 1 -18.72 1.68 -6.15
CA MET A 1 -18.38 2.75 -7.10
C MET A 1 -17.03 2.33 -7.63
N LEU A 2 -16.92 2.00 -8.93
CA LEU A 2 -15.62 1.65 -9.51
C LEU A 2 -14.69 2.85 -9.31
N SER A 3 -13.53 2.63 -8.74
CA SER A 3 -12.51 3.69 -8.66
C SER A 3 -12.12 4.03 -10.10
N GLU A 4 -12.22 5.30 -10.49
CA GLU A 4 -11.69 5.73 -11.78
C GLU A 4 -10.16 5.74 -11.66
N PHE A 5 -9.52 4.84 -12.40
CA PHE A 5 -8.05 4.73 -12.49
C PHE A 5 -7.58 5.70 -13.56
N ILE A 6 -6.63 6.56 -13.21
CA ILE A 6 -6.03 7.55 -14.12
C ILE A 6 -4.62 7.09 -14.44
N GLU A 7 -4.32 6.84 -15.72
CA GLU A 7 -2.97 6.47 -16.15
C GLU A 7 -2.00 7.64 -15.97
N LEU A 8 -0.85 7.37 -15.35
CA LEU A 8 0.28 8.27 -15.23
C LEU A 8 1.31 7.88 -16.31
N GLU A 9 1.18 8.49 -17.49
CA GLU A 9 2.00 8.12 -18.65
C GLU A 9 3.51 8.29 -18.41
N GLU A 10 3.92 9.33 -17.66
CA GLU A 10 5.34 9.60 -17.37
C GLU A 10 5.99 8.57 -16.41
N GLU A 11 5.17 7.88 -15.61
CA GLU A 11 5.60 6.84 -14.67
C GLU A 11 5.43 5.42 -15.26
N SER A 12 4.86 5.33 -16.47
CA SER A 12 4.64 4.09 -17.18
C SER A 12 5.83 3.76 -18.09
N ASP A 13 6.09 2.48 -18.30
CA ASP A 13 7.13 1.99 -19.20
C ASP A 13 6.65 0.78 -20.03
N ASP A 14 7.58 0.14 -20.75
CA ASP A 14 7.27 -1.02 -21.59
C ASP A 14 6.78 -2.24 -20.78
N SER A 15 7.11 -2.31 -19.49
CA SER A 15 6.81 -3.43 -18.59
C SER A 15 5.57 -3.19 -17.73
N TYR A 16 5.32 -1.94 -17.30
CA TYR A 16 4.21 -1.58 -16.43
C TYR A 16 3.51 -0.30 -16.86
N ARG A 17 2.18 -0.32 -16.72
CA ARG A 17 1.33 0.87 -16.74
C ARG A 17 1.10 1.34 -15.32
N CYS A 18 1.39 2.60 -15.04
CA CYS A 18 1.19 3.23 -13.74
C CYS A 18 -0.16 3.95 -13.72
N TYR A 19 -0.91 3.75 -12.64
CA TYR A 19 -2.19 4.41 -12.41
C TYR A 19 -2.22 5.06 -11.04
N THR A 20 -2.97 6.14 -10.91
CA THR A 20 -3.45 6.68 -9.64
C THR A 20 -4.97 6.56 -9.54
N LEU A 21 -5.52 6.91 -8.39
CA LEU A 21 -6.96 6.90 -8.11
C LEU A 21 -7.51 8.32 -8.22
N GLN A 22 -8.74 8.45 -8.71
CA GLN A 22 -9.44 9.74 -8.76
C GLN A 22 -10.13 10.11 -7.44
N ASN A 23 -10.40 9.13 -6.58
CA ASN A 23 -11.16 9.32 -5.35
C ASN A 23 -10.28 9.16 -4.13
N THR A 24 -10.65 9.86 -3.05
CA THR A 24 -10.07 9.65 -1.71
C THR A 24 -10.00 8.17 -1.37
N VAL A 25 -8.82 7.74 -0.94
CA VAL A 25 -8.55 6.36 -0.51
C VAL A 25 -8.13 6.34 0.94
N GLN A 26 -8.43 5.23 1.62
CA GLN A 26 -7.97 5.00 2.97
C GLN A 26 -6.95 3.86 2.96
N ILE A 27 -5.72 4.19 3.36
CA ILE A 27 -4.64 3.22 3.58
C ILE A 27 -4.36 3.22 5.07
N PHE A 28 -4.42 2.04 5.70
CA PHE A 28 -4.51 1.91 7.16
C PHE A 28 -5.70 2.73 7.70
N LYS A 29 -5.43 3.68 8.59
CA LYS A 29 -6.43 4.65 9.07
C LYS A 29 -6.15 6.06 8.59
N HIS A 30 -5.18 6.21 7.70
CA HIS A 30 -4.82 7.46 7.05
C HIS A 30 -5.67 7.66 5.78
N ARG A 31 -6.25 8.85 5.64
CA ARG A 31 -7.07 9.22 4.47
C ARG A 31 -6.24 10.07 3.53
N ILE A 32 -6.01 9.57 2.32
CA ILE A 32 -5.26 10.26 1.27
C ILE A 32 -6.27 10.96 0.37
N GLN A 33 -6.15 12.28 0.25
CA GLN A 33 -7.07 13.16 -0.48
C GLN A 33 -6.42 13.76 -1.72
N ASP A 34 -7.21 14.43 -2.56
CA ASP A 34 -6.91 14.88 -3.92
C ASP A 34 -5.48 15.41 -4.17
N GLU A 35 -4.90 16.17 -3.24
CA GLU A 35 -3.55 16.74 -3.39
C GLU A 35 -2.42 15.69 -3.25
N ASP A 36 -2.68 14.62 -2.50
CA ASP A 36 -1.71 13.57 -2.12
C ASP A 36 -1.98 12.25 -2.87
N LEU A 37 -3.01 12.16 -3.73
CA LEU A 37 -3.33 10.92 -4.46
C LEU A 37 -2.20 10.48 -5.40
N ASN A 38 -1.32 11.41 -5.82
CA ASN A 38 -0.11 11.09 -6.59
C ASN A 38 0.89 10.23 -5.80
N ASP A 39 0.77 10.19 -4.47
CA ASP A 39 1.56 9.32 -3.61
C ASP A 39 1.01 7.89 -3.55
N VAL A 40 -0.13 7.63 -4.20
CA VAL A 40 -0.70 6.29 -4.41
C VAL A 40 -0.52 5.91 -5.87
N ARG A 41 0.38 4.97 -6.10
CA ARG A 41 0.76 4.48 -7.44
C ARG A 41 0.45 3.01 -7.57
N ILE A 42 -0.18 2.64 -8.67
CA ILE A 42 -0.63 1.29 -8.95
C ILE A 42 -0.02 0.87 -10.29
N TYR A 43 0.98 0.00 -10.24
CA TYR A 43 1.68 -0.50 -11.41
C TYR A 43 1.06 -1.82 -11.83
N VAL A 44 0.55 -1.88 -13.06
CA VAL A 44 -0.02 -3.10 -13.66
C VAL A 44 0.87 -3.52 -14.83
N SER A 45 1.32 -4.77 -14.81
CA SER A 45 2.11 -5.33 -15.89
C SER A 45 1.41 -5.14 -17.24
N THR A 46 2.14 -4.72 -18.27
CA THR A 46 1.61 -4.57 -19.64
C THR A 46 1.08 -5.88 -20.24
N ASN A 47 1.45 -7.02 -19.65
CA ASN A 47 0.93 -8.33 -20.00
C ASN A 47 -0.41 -8.68 -19.34
N THR A 48 -0.92 -7.84 -18.43
CA THR A 48 -2.15 -8.07 -17.68
C THR A 48 -3.17 -6.96 -17.99
N PRO A 49 -4.31 -7.30 -18.62
CA PRO A 49 -5.37 -6.31 -18.87
C PRO A 49 -5.92 -5.75 -17.55
N LEU A 50 -5.99 -4.42 -17.41
CA LEU A 50 -6.50 -3.75 -16.21
C LEU A 50 -7.90 -4.25 -15.83
N ASP A 51 -8.81 -4.33 -16.82
CA ASP A 51 -10.19 -4.80 -16.62
C ASP A 51 -10.28 -6.20 -15.99
N SER A 52 -9.26 -7.04 -16.16
CA SER A 52 -9.24 -8.39 -15.59
C SER A 52 -8.87 -8.43 -14.11
N ILE A 53 -8.29 -7.36 -13.57
CA ILE A 53 -7.79 -7.29 -12.19
C ILE A 53 -8.33 -6.11 -11.39
N VAL A 54 -9.12 -5.23 -12.00
CA VAL A 54 -9.64 -4.00 -11.37
C VAL A 54 -10.29 -4.26 -10.01
N HIS A 55 -11.15 -5.28 -9.92
CA HIS A 55 -11.80 -5.65 -8.66
C HIS A 55 -10.82 -6.15 -7.61
N LYS A 56 -9.75 -6.84 -8.03
CA LYS A 56 -8.73 -7.33 -7.11
C LYS A 56 -7.87 -6.19 -6.58
N ILE A 57 -7.58 -5.18 -7.40
CA ILE A 57 -6.91 -3.95 -6.97
C ILE A 57 -7.78 -3.24 -5.92
N GLU A 58 -9.07 -3.06 -6.18
CA GLU A 58 -10.01 -2.44 -5.24
C GLU A 58 -10.10 -3.20 -3.91
N ASP A 59 -10.22 -4.52 -3.97
CA ASP A 59 -10.26 -5.38 -2.77
C ASP A 59 -8.96 -5.26 -1.96
N TYR A 60 -7.81 -5.20 -2.65
CA TYR A 60 -6.52 -5.09 -1.99
C TYR A 60 -6.30 -3.71 -1.34
N ILE A 61 -6.68 -2.64 -2.02
CA ILE A 61 -6.71 -1.28 -1.45
C ILE A 61 -7.59 -1.25 -0.20
N LYS A 62 -8.80 -1.82 -0.29
CA LYS A 62 -9.73 -1.88 0.84
C LYS A 62 -9.16 -2.67 2.01
N TRP A 63 -8.45 -3.76 1.73
CA TRP A 63 -7.84 -4.60 2.76
C TRP A 63 -6.86 -3.83 3.66
N PHE A 64 -6.09 -2.88 3.12
CA PHE A 64 -5.19 -2.05 3.93
C PHE A 64 -5.90 -1.32 5.08
N SER A 65 -7.20 -1.02 4.95
CA SER A 65 -7.96 -0.38 6.05
C SER A 65 -8.28 -1.33 7.23
N THR A 66 -8.05 -2.63 7.03
CA THR A 66 -8.40 -3.73 7.95
C THR A 66 -7.22 -4.62 8.33
N CYS A 67 -6.00 -4.32 7.87
CA CYS A 67 -4.83 -5.18 8.03
C CYS A 67 -4.12 -5.05 9.40
N GLU A 68 -4.75 -4.43 10.40
CA GLU A 68 -4.13 -4.18 11.72
C GLU A 68 -3.58 -5.46 12.36
N THR A 69 -4.30 -6.58 12.25
CA THR A 69 -3.86 -7.86 12.82
C THR A 69 -2.52 -8.31 12.22
N VAL A 70 -2.32 -8.13 10.91
CA VAL A 70 -1.08 -8.51 10.22
C VAL A 70 0.10 -7.67 10.72
N PHE A 71 -0.12 -6.38 10.92
CA PHE A 71 0.90 -5.49 11.50
C PHE A 71 1.25 -5.88 12.93
N ARG A 72 0.24 -6.09 13.77
CA ARG A 72 0.44 -6.45 15.17
C ARG A 72 1.21 -7.76 15.31
N GLU A 73 0.85 -8.76 14.51
CA GLU A 73 1.55 -10.04 14.48
C GLU A 73 3.02 -9.87 14.05
N TYR A 74 3.29 -9.05 13.03
CA TYR A 74 4.67 -8.79 12.59
C TYR A 74 5.49 -8.07 13.67
N TYR A 75 4.95 -7.02 14.28
CA TYR A 75 5.64 -6.28 15.35
C TYR A 75 5.97 -7.17 16.54
N GLU A 76 5.00 -7.97 17.00
CA GLU A 76 5.19 -8.80 18.19
C GLU A 76 6.12 -9.99 17.93
N ASN A 77 6.02 -10.63 16.75
CA ASN A 77 6.76 -11.85 16.46
C ASN A 77 8.14 -11.61 15.84
N GLU A 78 8.26 -10.65 14.92
CA GLU A 78 9.48 -10.42 14.14
C GLU A 78 10.33 -9.28 14.72
N LEU A 79 9.69 -8.20 15.20
CA LEU A 79 10.39 -7.06 15.81
C LEU A 79 10.53 -7.19 17.34
N HIS A 80 9.76 -8.10 17.95
CA HIS A 80 9.63 -8.23 19.41
C HIS A 80 9.17 -6.95 20.11
N GLU A 81 8.42 -6.11 19.40
CA GLU A 81 7.86 -4.86 19.90
C GLU A 81 6.38 -5.01 20.22
N LYS A 82 5.94 -4.38 21.32
CA LYS A 82 4.52 -4.37 21.70
C LYS A 82 3.88 -3.07 21.29
N VAL A 83 2.81 -3.16 20.51
CA VAL A 83 2.03 -2.00 20.10
C VAL A 83 0.76 -1.87 20.93
N HIS A 84 0.40 -0.65 21.34
CA HIS A 84 -0.81 -0.43 22.11
C HIS A 84 -2.08 -0.58 21.25
N GLN A 85 -3.24 -0.59 21.90
CA GLN A 85 -4.51 -0.92 21.25
C GLN A 85 -4.85 -0.03 20.04
N ASN A 86 -4.55 1.27 20.12
CA ASN A 86 -4.91 2.23 19.07
C ASN A 86 -3.76 2.61 18.14
N TRP A 87 -2.59 1.96 18.26
CA TRP A 87 -1.36 2.36 17.55
C TRP A 87 -1.53 2.38 16.02
N PHE A 88 -2.29 1.44 15.48
CA PHE A 88 -2.54 1.39 14.04
C PHE A 88 -3.26 2.64 13.48
N ASN A 89 -3.96 3.39 14.34
CA ASN A 89 -4.60 4.65 13.97
C ASN A 89 -3.60 5.81 13.85
N GLU A 90 -2.39 5.64 14.39
CA GLU A 90 -1.36 6.67 14.49
C GLU A 90 -0.31 6.54 13.38
N ILE A 91 -0.41 5.52 12.53
CA ILE A 91 0.50 5.33 11.40
C ILE A 91 0.24 6.44 10.37
N GLU A 92 1.29 7.19 10.06
CA GLU A 92 1.29 8.21 9.02
C GLU A 92 1.80 7.60 7.71
N VAL A 93 1.00 7.68 6.65
CA VAL A 93 1.36 7.13 5.34
C VAL A 93 1.92 8.25 4.47
N TYR A 94 3.10 8.01 3.88
CA TYR A 94 3.78 8.98 3.01
C TYR A 94 3.73 8.59 1.54
N ARG A 95 3.81 7.28 1.25
CA ARG A 95 3.79 6.78 -0.13
C ARG A 95 3.30 5.35 -0.19
N VAL A 96 2.57 5.02 -1.24
CA VAL A 96 1.97 3.70 -1.49
C VAL A 96 2.25 3.31 -2.92
N ASP A 97 3.12 2.33 -3.13
CA ASP A 97 3.35 1.72 -4.43
C ASP A 97 2.78 0.30 -4.42
N ILE A 98 1.76 0.04 -5.24
CA ILE A 98 1.11 -1.26 -5.39
C ILE A 98 1.50 -1.83 -6.75
N ALA A 99 1.92 -3.09 -6.80
CA ALA A 99 2.32 -3.74 -8.04
C ALA A 99 1.49 -5.00 -8.31
N PHE A 100 0.96 -5.12 -9.52
CA PHE A 100 0.22 -6.27 -10.02
C PHE A 100 0.91 -6.83 -11.27
N LYS A 101 1.48 -8.03 -11.15
CA LYS A 101 1.91 -8.82 -12.31
C LYS A 101 0.75 -9.64 -12.86
N SER A 102 -0.10 -10.18 -11.98
CA SER A 102 -1.33 -10.91 -12.33
C SER A 102 -2.33 -10.89 -11.16
N ILE A 103 -3.49 -11.52 -11.31
CA ILE A 103 -4.48 -11.64 -10.22
C ILE A 103 -3.96 -12.42 -8.99
N THR A 104 -2.94 -13.25 -9.17
CA THR A 104 -2.34 -14.07 -8.09
C THR A 104 -0.93 -13.64 -7.69
N ASP A 105 -0.34 -12.68 -8.42
CA ASP A 105 1.02 -12.18 -8.20
C ASP A 105 0.95 -10.66 -8.10
N TYR A 106 0.86 -10.19 -6.86
CA TYR A 106 0.74 -8.79 -6.50
C TYR A 106 1.31 -8.53 -5.10
N GLY A 107 1.65 -7.29 -4.85
CA GLY A 107 2.17 -6.83 -3.58
C GLY A 107 2.16 -5.32 -3.49
N ALA A 108 2.75 -4.79 -2.44
CA ALA A 108 2.90 -3.36 -2.26
C ALA A 108 4.15 -3.04 -1.46
N THR A 109 4.66 -1.82 -1.64
CA THR A 109 5.59 -1.18 -0.74
C THR A 109 4.93 0.08 -0.20
N ILE A 110 4.83 0.19 1.11
CA ILE A 110 4.25 1.36 1.78
C ILE A 110 5.32 2.06 2.60
N SER A 111 5.54 3.34 2.34
CA SER A 111 6.34 4.21 3.19
C SER A 111 5.48 4.87 4.24
N CYS A 112 5.85 4.72 5.50
CA CYS A 112 5.10 5.28 6.63
C CYS A 112 5.98 5.55 7.85
N GLY A 113 5.45 6.32 8.79
CA GLY A 113 6.04 6.56 10.11
C GLY A 113 5.06 6.15 11.22
N ASP A 114 5.60 5.86 12.41
CA ASP A 114 4.78 5.53 13.57
C ASP A 114 5.39 6.00 14.90
N ASN A 115 4.64 5.73 15.97
CA ASN A 115 5.03 6.08 17.32
C ASN A 115 5.83 4.98 18.07
N ILE A 116 6.40 4.00 17.38
CA ILE A 116 7.22 2.95 18.01
C ILE A 116 8.66 3.05 17.50
N LEU A 117 8.83 3.27 16.20
CA LEU A 117 10.10 3.40 15.50
C LEU A 117 10.36 4.87 15.15
N HIS A 118 10.26 5.75 16.15
CA HIS A 118 10.21 7.22 16.04
C HIS A 118 11.25 7.89 15.13
N ASP A 119 12.46 7.33 15.05
CA ASP A 119 13.58 7.94 14.31
C ASP A 119 13.72 7.37 12.88
N HIS A 120 12.74 6.59 12.41
CA HIS A 120 12.81 5.88 11.14
C HIS A 120 11.58 6.06 10.28
N ILE A 121 11.80 6.30 9.00
CA ILE A 121 10.79 6.06 7.98
C ILE A 121 10.82 4.56 7.70
N MET A 122 9.68 3.91 7.90
CA MET A 122 9.49 2.51 7.53
C MET A 122 9.19 2.41 6.03
N MET A 123 9.76 1.40 5.39
CA MET A 123 9.32 0.87 4.11
C MET A 123 8.85 -0.56 4.34
N ILE A 124 7.54 -0.77 4.18
CA ILE A 124 6.88 -2.04 4.46
C ILE A 124 6.60 -2.74 3.15
N ASP A 125 7.23 -3.88 2.95
CA ASP A 125 7.03 -4.72 1.77
C ASP A 125 5.99 -5.80 2.06
N PHE A 126 5.01 -5.89 1.16
CA PHE A 126 3.92 -6.86 1.20
C PHE A 126 4.04 -7.84 0.03
N ASP A 127 3.96 -9.13 0.35
CA ASP A 127 3.54 -10.16 -0.62
C ASP A 127 2.06 -10.41 -0.37
N ARG A 128 1.22 -9.88 -1.27
CA ARG A 128 -0.24 -9.89 -1.11
C ARG A 128 -0.64 -9.34 0.27
N GLU A 129 -1.46 -10.05 1.03
CA GLU A 129 -1.96 -9.62 2.34
C GLU A 129 -1.00 -9.95 3.51
N GLN A 130 0.29 -10.16 3.26
CA GLN A 130 1.29 -10.50 4.30
C GLN A 130 2.50 -9.57 4.23
N ILE A 131 2.98 -9.11 5.38
CA ILE A 131 4.23 -8.34 5.48
C ILE A 131 5.40 -9.32 5.29
N GLN A 132 6.28 -9.01 4.35
CA GLN A 132 7.53 -9.74 4.11
C GLN A 132 8.68 -9.13 4.89
N ALA A 133 8.78 -7.79 4.88
CA ALA A 133 9.84 -7.07 5.54
C ALA A 133 9.40 -5.67 5.92
N ILE A 134 9.97 -5.15 7.01
CA ILE A 134 10.00 -3.73 7.32
C ILE A 134 11.45 -3.27 7.28
N HIS A 135 11.76 -2.37 6.35
CA HIS A 135 13.05 -1.72 6.24
C HIS A 135 12.99 -0.35 6.91
N LEU A 136 14.05 -0.02 7.66
CA LEU A 136 14.17 1.26 8.36
C LEU A 136 15.16 2.13 7.61
N ASN A 137 14.70 3.29 7.14
CA ASN A 137 15.57 4.33 6.62
C ASN A 137 15.75 5.41 7.68
N GLY A 138 17.01 5.71 7.99
CA GLY A 138 17.47 6.75 8.92
C GLY A 138 18.86 7.24 8.54
#